data_AF-A0A7Y7PSW0-F1
#
_entry.id   AF-A0A7Y7PSW0-F1
#
_cell.length_a   1.000
_cell.length_b   1.000
_cell.length_c   1.000
_cell.angle_alpha   90.00
_cell.angle_beta   90.00
_cell.angle_gamma   90.00
#
_symmetry.space_group_name_H-M   'P 1'
#
loop_
_entity.id
_entity.type
_entity.pdbx_description
1 polymer ?
#
loop_
_entity_poly.entity_id
_entity_poly.type
_entity_poly.pdbx_seq_one_letter_code
_entity_poly.pdbx_strand_id
1 'polypeptide(L)' 'MAKKVVATLKTATGKDWAKVIRAVKSEKTGAYTFREEMVPVDKVQDYITTGVK' A
#
# COMPACT_ATOMS: atom_id res chain seq x y z
N MET A 1 9.17 -38.12 -26.63
CA MET A 1 9.09 -37.62 -25.24
C MET A 1 8.76 -36.14 -25.26
N ALA A 2 7.50 -35.78 -25.01
CA ALA A 2 7.13 -34.38 -24.83
C ALA A 2 7.62 -33.94 -23.45
N LYS A 3 8.61 -33.04 -23.41
CA LYS A 3 9.11 -32.46 -22.17
C LYS A 3 7.99 -31.58 -21.62
N LYS A 4 7.23 -32.08 -20.63
CA LYS A 4 6.17 -31.32 -19.96
C LYS A 4 6.83 -30.18 -19.22
N VAL A 5 6.82 -28.98 -19.82
CA VAL A 5 7.22 -27.76 -19.14
C VAL A 5 6.05 -27.37 -18.24
N VAL A 6 6.18 -27.69 -16.95
CA VAL A 6 5.30 -27.12 -15.93
C VAL A 6 5.78 -25.69 -15.71
N ALA A 7 5.02 -24.74 -16.23
CA ALA A 7 5.19 -23.34 -15.88
C ALA A 7 4.87 -23.23 -14.38
N THR A 8 5.91 -23.15 -13.54
CA THR A 8 5.74 -22.69 -12.17
C THR A 8 5.20 -21.28 -12.28
N LEU A 9 3.91 -21.08 -11.96
CA LEU A 9 3.40 -19.75 -11.67
C LEU A 9 4.33 -19.23 -10.56
N LYS A 10 5.21 -18.30 -10.90
CA LYS A 10 5.77 -17.43 -9.89
C LYS A 10 4.57 -16.67 -9.37
N THR A 11 3.92 -17.22 -8.35
CA THR A 11 3.29 -16.42 -7.31
C THR A 11 4.44 -15.66 -6.66
N ALA A 12 5.04 -14.75 -7.43
CA ALA A 12 5.73 -13.63 -6.87
C ALA A 12 4.60 -13.00 -6.06
N THR A 13 4.65 -13.26 -4.76
CA THR A 13 4.04 -12.45 -3.73
C THR A 13 4.50 -11.04 -4.06
N GLY A 14 3.76 -10.40 -4.97
CA GLY A 14 4.16 -9.17 -5.61
C GLY A 14 3.98 -8.15 -4.53
N LYS A 15 5.06 -7.87 -3.78
CA LYS A 15 5.14 -7.02 -2.58
C LYS A 15 3.76 -6.56 -2.14
N ASP A 16 3.13 -7.26 -1.19
CA ASP A 16 1.77 -6.93 -0.79
C ASP A 16 1.68 -5.41 -0.53
N TRP A 17 0.81 -4.74 -1.29
CA TRP A 17 0.61 -3.30 -1.21
C TRP A 17 -0.66 -3.06 -0.40
N ALA A 18 -0.55 -2.21 0.61
CA ALA A 18 -1.67 -1.73 1.37
C ALA A 18 -2.05 -0.33 0.88
N LYS A 19 -3.35 -0.10 0.71
CA LYS A 19 -3.89 1.23 0.45
C LYS A 19 -4.17 1.91 1.78
N VAL A 20 -3.38 2.93 2.12
CA VAL A 20 -3.57 3.71 3.34
C VAL A 20 -4.38 4.95 3.01
N ILE A 21 -5.46 5.16 3.76
CA ILE A 21 -6.35 6.31 3.63
C ILE A 21 -6.12 7.19 4.86
N ARG A 22 -5.66 8.43 4.65
CA ARG A 22 -5.43 9.41 5.73
C ARG A 22 -6.39 10.59 5.62
N ALA A 23 -6.96 10.99 6.74
CA ALA A 23 -7.72 12.23 6.84
C ALA A 23 -6.75 13.40 7.08
N VAL A 24 -6.59 14.27 6.09
CA VAL A 24 -5.75 15.47 6.18
C VAL A 24 -6.66 16.68 6.37
N LYS A 25 -6.37 17.50 7.39
CA LYS A 25 -7.09 18.76 7.60
C LYS A 25 -6.60 19.81 6.59
N SER A 26 -7.50 20.38 5.82
CA SER A 26 -7.22 21.50 4.93
C SER A 26 -6.98 22.76 5.76
N GLU A 27 -5.80 23.36 5.62
CA GLU A 27 -5.43 24.61 6.31
C GLU A 27 -6.31 25.79 5.91
N LYS A 28 -6.85 25.77 4.68
CA LYS A 28 -7.65 26.87 4.13
C LYS A 28 -9.10 26.86 4.61
N THR A 29 -9.69 25.68 4.79
CA THR A 29 -11.14 25.53 5.04
C THR A 29 -11.47 24.77 6.31
N GLY A 30 -10.46 24.18 6.99
CA GLY A 30 -10.65 23.35 8.17
C GLY A 30 -11.34 22.00 7.92
N ALA A 31 -11.76 21.73 6.68
CA ALA A 31 -12.38 20.48 6.27
C ALA A 31 -11.35 19.34 6.21
N TYR A 32 -11.78 18.12 6.52
CA TYR A 32 -10.97 16.93 6.34
C TYR A 32 -11.12 16.40 4.91
N THR A 33 -10.01 16.18 4.23
CA THR A 33 -9.95 15.52 2.93
C THR A 33 -9.25 14.18 3.11
N PHE A 34 -9.77 13.14 2.46
CA PHE A 34 -9.12 11.83 2.46
C PHE A 34 -8.07 11.80 1.36
N ARG A 35 -6.82 11.50 1.73
CA ARG A 35 -5.72 11.25 0.81
C ARG A 35 -5.35 9.78 0.87
N GLU A 36 -5.28 9.15 -0.29
CA GLU A 36 -4.97 7.73 -0.44
C GLU A 36 -3.54 7.56 -0.95
N GLU A 37 -2.78 6.63 -0.37
CA GLU A 37 -1.42 6.30 -0.82
C GLU A 37 -1.22 4.77 -0.76
N MET A 38 -0.55 4.21 -1.77
CA MET A 38 -0.17 2.79 -1.77
C MET A 38 1.22 2.63 -1.16
N VAL A 39 1.30 1.87 -0.08
CA VAL A 39 2.55 1.57 0.63
C VAL A 39 2.75 0.06 0.73
N PRO A 40 4.00 -0.43 0.73
CA PRO A 40 4.27 -1.84 1.02
C PRO A 40 3.77 -2.20 2.42
N VAL A 41 3.19 -3.39 2.60
CA VAL A 41 2.61 -3.88 3.86
C VAL A 41 3.59 -3.74 5.03
N ASP A 42 4.87 -4.02 4.81
CA ASP A 42 5.92 -3.93 5.84
C ASP A 42 6.10 -2.52 6.41
N LYS A 43 5.72 -1.48 5.65
CA LYS A 43 5.91 -0.07 6.01
C LYS A 43 4.61 0.64 6.41
N VAL A 44 3.49 -0.08 6.46
CA VAL A 44 2.18 0.50 6.80
C VAL A 44 2.19 1.08 8.21
N GLN A 45 2.76 0.35 9.18
CA GLN A 45 2.79 0.77 10.58
C GLN A 45 3.55 2.08 10.74
N ASP A 46 4.76 2.17 10.17
CA ASP A 46 5.60 3.37 10.20
C ASP A 46 4.92 4.57 9.53
N TYR A 47 4.22 4.32 8.42
CA TYR A 47 3.52 5.33 7.65
C TYR A 47 2.30 5.90 8.41
N ILE A 48 1.61 5.08 9.20
CA ILE A 48 0.49 5.53 10.05
C ILE A 48 1.02 6.27 11.29
N THR A 49 2.05 5.77 11.96
CA THR A 49 2.58 6.34 13.21
C THR A 49 3.24 7.71 13.01
N THR A 50 3.87 7.95 11.85
CA THR A 50 4.51 9.25 11.54
C THR A 50 3.49 10.34 11.18
N GLY A 51 2.20 10.02 11.09
CA GLY A 51 1.12 10.93 10.70
C GLY A 51 0.70 12.00 11.72
N VAL A 52 1.43 12.16 12.83
CA VAL A 52 1.21 13.23 13.83
C VAL A 52 2.55 13.85 14.21
N LYS A 53 3.19 14.56 13.28
CA LYS A 53 4.14 15.63 13.58
C LYS A 53 3.94 16.77 12.58
#